data_AF-A0A7I9W201-F1
#
_entry.id   AF-A0A7I9W201-F1
#
_cell.length_a   1.000
_cell.length_b   1.000
_cell.length_c   1.000
_cell.angle_alpha   90.00
_cell.angle_beta   90.00
_cell.angle_gamma   90.00
#
_symmetry.space_group_name_H-M   'P 1'
#
loop_
_entity.id
_entity.type
_entity.pdbx_description
1 polymer ?
#
loop_
_entity_poly.entity_id
_entity_poly.type
_entity_poly.pdbx_seq_one_letter_code
_entity_poly.pdbx_strand_id
1 'polypeptide(L)'
;MYLKAYPWIMRQFWDRVRDGMSAGEAGLAVGVSVHSGRRWFADAGGVRPKFLDEGPRKRPRLTLGERVVIDVGVRMGRSIRKIAEELGRAPSTVMREIERNAFCYGRYRQRYRFGAPKKGGRDAKPRYRAAGAQARAQQRAPT
;
A
#
# COMPACT_ATOMS: atom_id res chain seq x y z
N MET A 1 10.38 20.89 4.09
CA MET A 1 9.22 21.53 4.76
C MET A 1 8.08 21.87 3.78
N TYR A 2 8.35 22.42 2.59
CA TYR A 2 7.31 22.86 1.64
C TYR A 2 6.56 21.76 0.85
N LEU A 3 7.16 20.58 0.70
CA LEU A 3 6.57 19.45 -0.06
C LEU A 3 5.19 19.00 0.43
N LYS A 4 4.85 19.24 1.70
CA LYS A 4 3.60 18.78 2.31
C LYS A 4 2.46 19.81 2.24
N ALA A 5 2.77 21.11 2.17
CA ALA A 5 1.76 22.16 2.28
C ALA A 5 1.01 22.41 0.96
N TYR A 6 1.69 22.30 -0.20
CA TYR A 6 1.08 22.53 -1.51
C TYR A 6 1.61 21.56 -2.59
N PRO A 7 1.13 20.31 -2.62
CA PRO A 7 1.62 19.28 -3.53
C PRO A 7 1.44 19.61 -5.02
N TRP A 8 0.42 20.40 -5.35
CA TRP A 8 0.12 20.81 -6.72
C TRP A 8 1.05 21.91 -7.24
N ILE A 9 1.41 22.90 -6.41
CA ILE A 9 2.41 23.94 -6.74
C ILE A 9 3.76 23.28 -6.99
N MET A 10 4.15 22.35 -6.11
CA MET A 10 5.39 21.58 -6.29
C MET A 10 5.36 20.76 -7.57
N ARG A 11 4.22 20.15 -7.93
CA ARG A 11 4.10 19.42 -9.21
C ARG A 11 4.34 20.34 -10.40
N GLN A 12 3.66 21.49 -10.44
CA GLN A 12 3.83 22.49 -11.49
C GLN A 12 5.28 23.00 -11.57
N PHE A 13 5.93 23.24 -10.44
CA PHE A 13 7.34 23.66 -10.39
C PHE A 13 8.23 22.65 -11.11
N TRP A 14 8.09 21.36 -10.77
CA TRP A 14 8.88 20.30 -11.40
C TRP A 14 8.49 20.02 -12.86
N ASP A 15 7.25 20.31 -13.26
CA ASP A 15 6.86 20.28 -14.66
C ASP A 15 7.60 21.39 -15.45
N ARG A 16 7.69 22.61 -14.91
CA ARG A 16 8.48 23.70 -15.53
C ARG A 16 9.98 23.39 -15.63
N VAL A 17 10.55 22.78 -14.59
CA VAL A 17 11.96 22.33 -14.62
C VAL A 17 12.16 21.25 -15.68
N ARG A 18 11.23 20.29 -15.81
CA ARG A 18 11.28 19.26 -16.87
C ARG A 18 11.20 19.88 -18.26
N ASP A 19 10.43 20.95 -18.43
CA ASP A 19 10.30 21.68 -19.69
C ASP A 19 11.54 22.55 -20.01
N GLY A 20 12.59 22.51 -19.18
CA GLY A 20 13.88 23.13 -19.41
C GLY A 20 14.14 24.43 -18.64
N MET A 21 13.20 24.89 -17.83
CA MET A 21 13.40 26.10 -17.01
C MET A 21 14.42 25.85 -15.88
N SER A 22 15.21 26.87 -15.56
CA SER A 22 16.03 26.84 -14.35
C SER A 22 15.15 26.82 -13.09
N ALA A 23 15.68 26.31 -11.98
CA ALA A 23 14.95 26.28 -10.71
C ALA A 23 14.49 27.68 -10.23
N GLY A 24 15.21 28.75 -10.61
CA GLY A 24 14.81 30.12 -10.32
C GLY A 24 13.60 30.56 -11.13
N GLU A 25 13.62 30.34 -12.44
CA GLU A 25 12.53 30.66 -13.37
C GLU A 25 11.29 29.83 -13.08
N ALA A 26 11.46 28.54 -12.82
CA ALA A 26 10.38 27.65 -12.42
C ALA A 26 9.72 28.11 -11.10
N GLY A 27 10.50 28.66 -10.17
CA GLY A 27 9.99 29.25 -8.93
C GLY A 27 9.08 30.45 -9.21
N LEU A 28 9.55 31.40 -10.02
CA LEU A 28 8.75 32.56 -10.42
C LEU A 28 7.48 32.15 -11.17
N ALA A 29 7.59 31.18 -12.08
CA ALA A 29 6.47 30.69 -12.88
C ALA A 29 5.35 30.05 -12.05
N VAL A 30 5.63 29.58 -10.83
CA VAL A 30 4.62 29.04 -9.89
C VAL A 30 4.29 29.99 -8.74
N GLY A 31 4.73 31.25 -8.82
CA GLY A 31 4.40 32.28 -7.84
C GLY A 31 5.22 32.26 -6.55
N VAL A 32 6.43 31.67 -6.56
CA VAL A 32 7.37 31.75 -5.43
C VAL A 32 8.64 32.51 -5.82
N SER A 33 9.40 32.97 -4.82
CA SER A 33 10.65 33.68 -5.07
C SER A 33 11.71 32.78 -5.72
N VAL A 34 12.65 33.39 -6.47
CA VAL A 34 13.81 32.71 -7.07
C VAL A 34 14.59 31.92 -6.01
N HIS A 35 14.77 32.50 -4.82
CA HIS A 35 15.46 31.84 -3.71
C HIS A 35 14.72 30.57 -3.27
N SER A 36 13.40 30.63 -3.12
CA SER A 36 12.58 29.48 -2.76
C SER A 36 12.62 28.39 -3.82
N GLY A 37 12.53 28.74 -5.11
CA GLY A 37 12.63 27.77 -6.21
C GLY A 37 13.98 27.04 -6.24
N ARG A 38 15.09 27.78 -6.11
CA ARG A 38 16.44 27.18 -6.00
C ARG A 38 16.55 26.27 -4.78
N ARG A 39 16.01 26.69 -3.63
CA ARG A 39 16.04 25.88 -2.41
C ARG A 39 15.22 24.60 -2.54
N TRP A 40 14.04 24.66 -3.17
CA TRP A 40 13.22 23.48 -3.43
C TRP A 40 13.93 22.46 -4.31
N PHE A 41 14.65 22.92 -5.34
CA PHE A 41 15.45 22.07 -6.21
C PHE A 41 16.63 21.43 -5.45
N ALA A 42 17.37 22.22 -4.66
CA ALA A 42 18.49 21.76 -3.85
C ALA A 42 18.06 20.76 -2.75
N ASP A 43 16.98 21.06 -2.03
CA ASP A 43 16.40 20.19 -0.98
C ASP A 43 16.00 18.81 -1.54
N ALA A 44 15.62 18.75 -2.83
CA ALA A 44 15.26 17.51 -3.52
C ALA A 44 16.47 16.80 -4.18
N GLY A 45 17.68 17.37 -4.08
CA GLY A 45 18.88 16.84 -4.74
C GLY A 45 18.84 16.96 -6.26
N GLY A 46 18.08 17.92 -6.80
CA GLY A 46 17.93 18.13 -8.25
C GLY A 46 17.11 17.07 -8.98
N VAL A 47 16.50 16.12 -8.26
CA VAL A 47 15.66 15.07 -8.83
C VAL A 47 14.20 15.30 -8.41
N ARG A 48 13.28 15.21 -9.38
CA ARG A 48 11.84 15.35 -9.11
C ARG A 48 11.41 14.34 -8.03
N PRO A 49 10.88 14.81 -6.88
CA PRO A 49 10.37 13.92 -5.84
C PRO A 49 9.19 13.10 -6.36
N LYS A 50 9.03 11.88 -5.82
CA LYS A 50 7.79 11.13 -6.03
C LYS A 50 6.65 11.83 -5.31
N PHE A 51 5.81 12.52 -6.07
CA PHE A 51 4.50 12.91 -5.59
C PHE A 51 3.69 11.63 -5.44
N LEU A 52 3.16 11.37 -4.25
CA LEU A 52 2.16 10.32 -4.09
C LEU A 52 0.96 10.74 -4.95
N ASP A 53 0.79 10.10 -6.09
CA ASP A 53 -0.44 10.29 -6.85
C ASP A 53 -1.60 9.76 -6.01
N GLU A 54 -2.54 10.63 -5.72
CA GLU A 54 -3.83 10.30 -5.09
C GLU A 54 -4.77 9.57 -6.06
N GLY A 55 -4.29 9.27 -7.28
CA GLY A 55 -5.03 8.48 -8.25
C GLY A 55 -5.48 7.13 -7.67
N PRO A 56 -6.66 6.63 -8.05
CA PRO A 56 -7.17 5.38 -7.54
C PRO A 56 -6.15 4.28 -7.81
N ARG A 57 -5.79 3.52 -6.76
CA ARG A 57 -4.84 2.43 -6.90
C ARG A 57 -5.30 1.49 -8.02
N LYS A 58 -4.39 1.13 -8.93
CA LYS A 58 -4.60 0.12 -9.99
C LYS A 58 -5.21 -1.19 -9.47
N ARG A 59 -4.99 -1.51 -8.18
CA ARG A 59 -5.61 -2.64 -7.50
C ARG A 59 -6.29 -2.14 -6.22
N PRO A 60 -7.63 -2.10 -6.15
CA PRO A 60 -8.33 -1.66 -4.96
C PRO A 60 -8.05 -2.61 -3.79
N ARG A 61 -8.10 -2.07 -2.57
CA ARG A 61 -8.02 -2.88 -1.35
C ARG A 61 -9.25 -3.79 -1.27
N LEU A 62 -9.10 -4.93 -0.59
CA LEU A 62 -10.26 -5.73 -0.21
C LEU A 62 -11.20 -4.90 0.65
N THR A 63 -12.45 -4.83 0.22
CA THR A 63 -13.58 -4.25 0.93
C THR A 63 -13.93 -5.08 2.17
N LEU A 64 -14.73 -4.52 3.08
CA LEU A 64 -15.23 -5.29 4.22
C LEU A 64 -16.04 -6.51 3.78
N GLY A 65 -16.89 -6.38 2.76
CA GLY A 65 -17.68 -7.49 2.22
C GLY A 65 -16.80 -8.64 1.72
N GLU A 66 -15.76 -8.33 0.94
CA GLU A 66 -14.81 -9.35 0.48
C GLU A 66 -14.06 -10.01 1.66
N ARG A 67 -13.70 -9.23 2.68
CA ARG A 67 -13.08 -9.79 3.90
C ARG A 67 -14.05 -10.70 4.66
N VAL A 68 -15.35 -10.40 4.69
CA VAL A 68 -16.36 -11.25 5.32
C VAL A 68 -16.48 -12.59 4.57
N VAL A 69 -16.46 -12.58 3.24
CA VAL A 69 -16.43 -13.83 2.44
C VAL A 69 -15.18 -14.66 2.75
N ILE A 70 -14.01 -14.02 2.86
CA ILE A 70 -12.77 -14.72 3.29
C ILE A 70 -12.95 -15.33 4.68
N ASP A 71 -13.55 -14.58 5.62
CA ASP A 71 -13.76 -15.02 7.00
C ASP A 71 -14.70 -16.24 7.10
N VAL A 72 -15.83 -16.19 6.39
CA VAL A 72 -16.77 -17.32 6.28
C VAL A 72 -16.10 -18.51 5.60
N GLY A 73 -15.40 -18.28 4.49
CA GLY A 73 -14.70 -19.33 3.75
C GLY A 73 -13.63 -20.04 4.59
N VAL A 74 -12.86 -19.29 5.39
CA VAL A 74 -11.88 -19.83 6.33
C VAL A 74 -12.55 -20.65 7.43
N ARG A 75 -13.65 -20.17 8.02
CA ARG A 75 -14.42 -20.92 9.04
C ARG A 75 -15.00 -22.22 8.50
N MET A 76 -15.46 -22.20 7.24
CA MET A 76 -15.99 -23.37 6.54
C MET A 76 -14.90 -24.32 6.00
N GLY A 77 -13.61 -23.99 6.17
CA GLY A 77 -12.51 -24.81 5.64
C GLY A 77 -12.41 -24.85 4.12
N ARG A 78 -12.94 -23.84 3.42
CA ARG A 78 -12.85 -23.73 1.96
C ARG A 78 -11.39 -23.48 1.53
N SER A 79 -11.02 -23.97 0.36
CA SER A 79 -9.69 -23.71 -0.20
C SER A 79 -9.54 -22.24 -0.61
N ILE A 80 -8.31 -21.73 -0.58
CA ILE A 80 -7.99 -20.36 -1.05
C ILE A 80 -8.49 -20.13 -2.48
N ARG A 81 -8.40 -21.15 -3.35
CA ARG A 81 -8.86 -21.06 -4.73
C ARG A 81 -10.37 -20.86 -4.83
N LYS A 82 -11.14 -21.63 -4.06
CA LYS A 82 -12.61 -21.52 -4.05
C LYS A 82 -13.08 -20.16 -3.53
N ILE A 83 -12.44 -19.65 -2.47
CA ILE A 83 -12.73 -18.31 -1.94
C ILE A 83 -12.38 -17.23 -2.97
N ALA A 84 -11.25 -17.38 -3.66
CA ALA A 84 -10.80 -16.40 -4.66
C ALA A 84 -11.70 -16.37 -5.89
N GLU A 85 -12.18 -17.54 -6.33
CA GLU A 85 -13.17 -17.69 -7.41
C GLU A 85 -14.49 -16.99 -7.06
N GLU A 86 -15.03 -17.24 -5.85
CA GLU A 86 -16.24 -16.58 -5.33
C GLU A 86 -16.10 -15.05 -5.28
N LEU A 87 -14.89 -14.55 -5.06
CA LEU A 87 -14.59 -13.12 -5.00
C LEU A 87 -14.24 -12.48 -6.36
N GLY A 88 -14.03 -13.27 -7.42
CA GLY A 88 -13.45 -12.77 -8.66
C GLY A 88 -12.05 -12.17 -8.47
N ARG A 89 -11.26 -12.69 -7.52
CA ARG A 89 -9.91 -12.22 -7.18
C ARG A 89 -8.86 -13.26 -7.48
N ALA A 90 -7.60 -12.82 -7.63
CA ALA A 90 -6.48 -13.75 -7.71
C ALA A 90 -6.32 -14.53 -6.38
N PRO A 91 -6.01 -15.85 -6.43
CA PRO A 91 -5.76 -16.65 -5.22
C PRO A 91 -4.68 -16.07 -4.30
N SER A 92 -3.66 -15.43 -4.88
CA SER A 92 -2.59 -14.76 -4.14
C SER A 92 -3.09 -13.57 -3.30
N THR A 93 -4.20 -12.93 -3.67
CA THR A 93 -4.83 -11.87 -2.89
C THR A 93 -5.40 -12.43 -1.58
N VAL A 94 -6.16 -13.53 -1.67
CA VAL A 94 -6.76 -14.20 -0.51
C VAL A 94 -5.69 -14.79 0.41
N MET A 95 -4.68 -15.46 -0.15
CA MET A 95 -3.54 -15.99 0.62
C MET A 95 -2.84 -14.89 1.44
N ARG A 96 -2.44 -13.80 0.78
CA ARG A 96 -1.73 -12.68 1.41
C ARG A 96 -2.60 -11.96 2.45
N GLU A 97 -3.90 -11.92 2.25
CA GLU A 97 -4.85 -11.37 3.22
C GLU A 97 -4.88 -12.23 4.49
N ILE A 98 -5.02 -13.55 4.35
CA ILE A 98 -5.02 -14.50 5.45
C ILE A 98 -3.67 -14.48 6.19
N GLU A 99 -2.56 -14.54 5.46
CA GLU A 99 -1.19 -14.51 6.03
C GLU A 99 -0.96 -13.29 6.94
N ARG A 100 -1.43 -12.11 6.51
CA ARG A 100 -1.20 -10.86 7.23
C ARG A 100 -2.12 -10.68 8.42
N ASN A 101 -3.35 -11.19 8.35
CA ASN A 101 -4.40 -10.82 9.30
C ASN A 101 -4.91 -11.97 10.17
N ALA A 102 -4.65 -13.23 9.80
CA ALA A 102 -5.04 -14.38 10.60
C ALA A 102 -4.03 -14.69 11.71
N PHE A 103 -4.55 -15.24 12.80
CA PHE A 103 -3.76 -15.89 13.84
C PHE A 103 -3.88 -17.39 13.69
N CYS A 104 -2.77 -18.09 13.71
CA CYS A 104 -2.75 -19.54 13.76
C CYS A 104 -2.54 -19.99 15.20
N TYR A 105 -3.46 -20.77 15.76
CA TYR A 105 -3.14 -21.58 16.93
C TYR A 105 -2.52 -22.88 16.39
N GLY A 106 -1.19 -22.99 16.51
CA GLY A 106 -0.36 -23.99 15.84
C GLY A 106 0.73 -23.34 14.97
N ARG A 107 1.87 -24.03 14.79
CA ARG A 107 3.17 -23.57 14.22
C ARG A 107 3.12 -23.04 12.78
N TYR A 108 2.26 -22.08 12.46
CA TYR A 108 2.22 -21.39 11.17
C TYR A 108 3.02 -20.08 11.21
N ARG A 109 3.25 -19.48 12.40
CA ARG A 109 4.20 -18.36 12.54
C ARG A 109 5.67 -18.74 12.76
N GLN A 110 5.99 -20.00 13.07
CA GLN A 110 7.39 -20.47 13.13
C GLN A 110 7.98 -20.86 11.76
N ARG A 111 7.19 -20.82 10.68
CA ARG A 111 7.59 -21.27 9.33
C ARG A 111 8.45 -20.29 8.52
N TYR A 112 8.68 -19.08 9.02
CA TYR A 112 9.45 -18.04 8.31
C TYR A 112 10.77 -17.65 9.01
N ARG A 113 11.29 -18.46 9.94
CA ARG A 113 12.72 -18.38 10.30
C ARG A 113 13.51 -19.28 9.33
N PHE A 114 14.57 -18.73 8.74
CA PHE A 114 15.58 -19.50 8.00
C PHE A 114 15.97 -20.75 8.81
N GLY A 115 15.95 -21.95 8.20
CA GLY A 115 16.38 -23.21 8.82
C GLY A 115 15.30 -24.08 9.49
N ALA A 116 14.01 -23.73 9.47
CA ALA A 116 12.98 -24.59 10.03
C ALA A 116 12.68 -25.84 9.14
N PRO A 117 12.59 -27.06 9.70
CA PRO A 117 12.32 -28.27 8.91
C PRO A 117 11.00 -28.14 8.14
N LYS A 118 11.07 -28.34 6.81
CA LYS A 118 9.91 -28.39 5.91
C LYS A 118 8.98 -29.54 6.30
N LYS A 119 8.04 -29.34 7.23
CA LYS A 119 6.80 -30.13 7.40
C LYS A 119 5.95 -29.54 8.53
N GLY A 120 5.17 -28.51 8.21
CA GLY A 120 4.02 -28.14 9.03
C GLY A 120 2.93 -29.18 8.81
N GLY A 121 2.41 -29.78 9.88
CA GLY A 121 1.32 -30.76 9.82
C GLY A 121 0.07 -30.23 9.13
N ARG A 122 -0.80 -31.16 8.70
CA ARG A 122 -1.95 -30.94 7.81
C ARG A 122 -3.06 -30.04 8.41
N ASP A 123 -3.04 -29.77 9.71
CA ASP A 123 -4.22 -29.31 10.46
C ASP A 123 -4.15 -27.88 11.04
N ALA A 124 -3.12 -27.09 10.72
CA ALA A 124 -3.04 -25.71 11.21
C ALA A 124 -4.06 -24.80 10.49
N LYS A 125 -5.24 -24.66 11.09
CA LYS A 125 -6.32 -23.80 10.56
C LYS A 125 -6.09 -22.32 10.95
N PRO A 126 -6.03 -21.39 9.98
CA PRO A 126 -5.91 -19.97 10.29
C PRO A 126 -7.21 -19.47 10.94
N ARG A 127 -7.12 -18.73 12.04
CA ARG A 127 -8.22 -17.95 12.60
C ARG A 127 -8.17 -16.55 11.99
N TYR A 128 -8.98 -16.34 10.96
CA TYR A 128 -9.19 -15.04 10.35
C TYR A 128 -10.38 -14.31 11.02
N ARG A 129 -10.37 -12.97 11.01
CA ARG A 129 -11.50 -12.13 11.43
C ARG A 129 -11.58 -10.91 10.54
N ALA A 130 -12.66 -10.76 9.78
CA ALA A 130 -12.83 -9.68 8.81
C ALA A 130 -12.74 -8.29 9.46
N ALA A 131 -13.45 -8.09 10.58
CA ALA A 131 -13.49 -6.80 11.28
C ALA A 131 -12.09 -6.34 11.74
N GLY A 132 -11.30 -7.24 12.32
CA GLY A 132 -9.94 -6.93 12.75
C GLY A 132 -9.00 -6.63 11.58
N ALA A 133 -9.16 -7.34 10.47
CA ALA A 133 -8.41 -7.08 9.24
C ALA A 133 -8.77 -5.71 8.64
N GLN A 134 -10.05 -5.34 8.66
CA GLN A 134 -10.55 -4.05 8.18
C GLN A 134 -10.04 -2.89 9.03
N ALA A 135 -10.11 -3.00 10.36
CA ALA A 135 -9.60 -1.97 11.27
C ALA A 135 -8.11 -1.66 11.05
N ARG A 136 -7.28 -2.70 10.89
CA ARG A 136 -5.85 -2.54 10.56
C ARG A 136 -5.64 -1.93 9.16
N ALA A 137 -6.49 -2.27 8.20
CA ALA A 137 -6.42 -1.70 6.86
C ALA A 137 -6.75 -0.20 6.85
N GLN A 138 -7.71 0.22 7.68
CA GLN A 138 -8.06 1.63 7.90
C GLN A 138 -6.93 2.39 8.58
N GLN A 139 -6.30 1.83 9.62
CA GLN A 139 -5.11 2.43 10.27
C GLN A 139 -3.92 2.63 9.31
N ARG A 140 -3.82 1.81 8.27
CA ARG A 140 -2.77 1.89 7.24
C ARG A 140 -3.21 2.70 6.01
N ALA A 141 -4.41 3.27 6.00
CA ALA A 141 -4.83 4.16 4.94
C ALA A 141 -4.11 5.50 5.10
N PRO A 142 -3.44 6.02 4.05
CA PRO A 142 -3.11 7.44 4.04
C PRO A 142 -4.45 8.19 4.09
N THR A 143 -4.57 9.10 5.06
CA THR A 143 -5.61 10.13 5.14
C THR A 143 -5.51 11.08 3.96
#